data_AF-A0A1Z2SK98-F1
#
_entry.id   AF-A0A1Z2SK98-F1
#
_cell.length_a   1.000
_cell.length_b   1.000
_cell.length_c   1.000
_cell.angle_alpha   90.00
_cell.angle_beta   90.00
_cell.angle_gamma   90.00
#
_symmetry.space_group_name_H-M   'P 1'
#
loop_
_entity.id
_entity.type
_entity.pdbx_description
1 polymer ?
#
loop_
_entity_poly.entity_id
_entity_poly.type
_entity_poly.pdbx_seq_one_letter_code
_entity_poly.pdbx_strand_id
1 'polypeptide(L)' 'MKRIETNGLEQALTLRRHYFPDGEDEPQELARALWLDQHEKERMEVAVMSAVARLFNHR' A
#
# COMPACT_ATOMS: atom_id res chain seq x y z
N MET A 1 -11.71 -10.46 11.07
CA MET A 1 -11.15 -9.21 10.53
C MET A 1 -10.85 -8.15 11.59
N LYS A 2 -11.61 -8.02 12.70
CA LYS A 2 -11.35 -7.07 13.80
C LYS A 2 -9.88 -6.90 14.26
N ARG A 3 -9.05 -7.95 14.23
CA ARG A 3 -7.63 -7.85 14.60
C ARG A 3 -6.78 -7.06 13.61
N ILE A 4 -7.03 -7.20 12.30
CA ILE A 4 -6.33 -6.44 11.26
C ILE A 4 -6.74 -4.97 11.31
N GLU A 5 -7.97 -4.65 11.71
CA GLU A 5 -8.44 -3.26 11.76
C GLU A 5 -7.75 -2.41 12.84
N THR A 6 -7.25 -3.03 13.91
CA THR A 6 -6.73 -2.31 15.09
C THR A 6 -5.28 -2.63 15.43
N ASN A 7 -4.67 -3.64 14.78
CA ASN A 7 -3.29 -4.05 15.05
C ASN A 7 -2.39 -3.80 13.83
N GLY A 8 -1.52 -2.81 13.93
CA GLY A 8 -0.58 -2.44 12.87
C GLY A 8 0.43 -3.54 12.51
N LEU A 9 0.81 -4.41 13.45
CA LEU A 9 1.69 -5.53 13.15
C LEU A 9 0.99 -6.58 12.29
N GLU A 10 -0.27 -6.91 12.60
CA GLU A 10 -1.07 -7.85 11.79
C GLU A 10 -1.33 -7.28 10.39
N GLN A 11 -1.54 -5.96 10.28
CA GLN A 11 -1.61 -5.28 8.99
C GLN A 11 -0.29 -5.42 8.21
N ALA A 12 0.85 -5.15 8.85
CA ALA A 12 2.16 -5.26 8.22
C ALA A 12 2.47 -6.70 7.78
N LEU A 13 2.18 -7.70 8.61
CA LEU A 13 2.33 -9.13 8.26
C LEU A 13 1.44 -9.53 7.08
N THR A 14 0.22 -8.98 7.03
CA THR A 14 -0.70 -9.20 5.90
C THR A 14 -0.15 -8.58 4.62
N LEU A 15 0.36 -7.35 4.68
CA LEU A 15 1.01 -6.68 3.54
C LEU A 15 2.26 -7.44 3.09
N ARG A 16 3.09 -7.91 4.03
CA ARG A 16 4.28 -8.72 3.73
C ARG A 16 3.91 -9.99 2.99
N ARG A 17 2.87 -10.73 3.41
CA ARG A 17 2.36 -11.91 2.69
C ARG A 17 1.83 -11.59 1.29
N HIS A 18 1.25 -10.40 1.13
CA HIS A 18 0.72 -9.97 -0.16
C HIS A 18 1.85 -9.66 -1.17
N TYR A 19 2.87 -8.91 -0.74
CA TYR A 19 3.99 -8.51 -1.60
C TYR A 19 5.09 -9.58 -1.73
N PHE A 20 5.30 -10.38 -0.68
CA PHE A 20 6.34 -11.38 -0.56
C PHE A 20 5.72 -12.70 -0.03
N PRO A 21 5.02 -13.46 -0.88
CA PRO A 21 4.31 -14.67 -0.46
C PRO A 21 5.25 -15.75 0.08
N ASP A 22 6.44 -15.87 -0.50
CA ASP A 22 7.48 -16.82 -0.09
C ASP A 22 8.50 -16.22 0.91
N GLY A 23 8.24 -15.00 1.37
CA GLY A 23 9.11 -14.25 2.28
C GLY A 23 8.97 -14.64 3.75
N GLU A 24 10.02 -14.39 4.53
CA GLU A 24 10.05 -14.63 5.97
C GLU A 24 9.44 -13.44 6.75
N ASP A 25 9.02 -13.66 8.00
CA ASP A 25 8.48 -12.60 8.88
C ASP A 25 9.60 -11.76 9.52
N GLU A 26 10.60 -11.41 8.71
CA GLU A 26 11.75 -10.61 9.11
C GLU A 26 11.44 -9.10 9.07
N PRO A 27 11.98 -8.30 10.00
CA PRO A 27 11.70 -6.87 10.07
C PRO A 27 11.95 -6.10 8.77
N GLN A 28 12.96 -6.50 7.99
CA GLN A 28 13.31 -5.86 6.73
C GLN A 28 12.26 -6.10 5.65
N GLU A 29 11.66 -7.29 5.60
CA GLU A 29 10.61 -7.60 4.63
C GLU A 29 9.30 -6.90 4.99
N LEU A 30 8.99 -6.79 6.29
CA LEU A 30 7.88 -5.97 6.77
C LEU A 30 8.04 -4.50 6.38
N ALA A 31 9.23 -3.93 6.59
CA ALA A 31 9.53 -2.56 6.21
C ALA A 31 9.39 -2.34 4.69
N ARG A 32 9.87 -3.28 3.86
CA ARG A 32 9.72 -3.22 2.41
C ARG A 32 8.25 -3.28 1.98
N ALA A 33 7.46 -4.15 2.58
CA ALA A 33 6.04 -4.28 2.27
C ALA A 33 5.26 -3.01 2.61
N LEU A 34 5.56 -2.40 3.76
CA LEU A 34 4.97 -1.11 4.15
C LEU A 34 5.38 0.01 3.19
N TRP A 35 6.65 0.05 2.77
CA TRP A 35 7.12 1.04 1.80
C TRP A 35 6.45 0.87 0.42
N LEU A 36 6.28 -0.36 -0.06
CA LEU A 36 5.60 -0.65 -1.32
C LEU A 36 4.12 -0.23 -1.29
N ASP A 37 3.42 -0.53 -0.19
CA ASP A 37 2.03 -0.12 0.00
C ASP A 37 1.86 1.41 0.00
N GLN A 38 2.73 2.12 0.73
CA GLN A 38 2.74 3.57 0.74
C GLN A 38 3.00 4.14 -0.66
N HIS A 39 4.00 3.60 -1.35
CA HIS A 39 4.37 4.07 -2.68
C HIS A 39 3.26 3.83 -3.72
N GLU A 40 2.53 2.71 -3.64
CA GLU A 40 1.38 2.46 -4.52
C GLU A 40 0.25 3.46 -4.27
N LYS A 41 -0.03 3.81 -3.01
CA LYS A 41 -1.04 4.82 -2.68
C LYS A 41 -0.68 6.20 -3.23
N GLU A 42 0.59 6.59 -3.15
CA GLU A 42 1.09 7.84 -3.73
C GLU A 42 0.93 7.86 -5.25
N ARG A 43 1.26 6.76 -5.94
CA ARG A 43 1.04 6.65 -7.39
C ARG A 43 -0.44 6.76 -7.75
N MET A 44 -1.30 6.09 -6.98
CA MET A 44 -2.74 6.13 -7.19
C MET A 44 -3.28 7.55 -7.02
N GLU A 45 -2.85 8.27 -5.98
CA GLU A 45 -3.22 9.67 -5.76
C GLU A 45 -2.84 10.55 -6.96
N VAL A 46 -1.59 10.44 -7.44
CA VAL A 46 -1.12 11.19 -8.62
C VAL A 46 -1.91 10.84 -9.88
N ALA A 47 -2.22 9.56 -10.08
CA ALA A 47 -3.00 9.11 -11.24
C ALA A 47 -4.43 9.67 -11.21
N VAL A 48 -5.08 9.64 -10.03
CA VAL A 48 -6.42 10.19 -9.83
C VAL A 48 -6.43 11.70 -10.04
N MET A 49 -5.50 12.43 -9.42
CA MET A 49 -5.37 13.88 -9.61
C MET A 49 -5.17 14.25 -11.08
N SER A 50 -4.31 13.51 -11.78
CA SER A 50 -4.05 13.72 -13.21
C SER A 50 -5.29 13.48 -14.06
N ALA A 51 -6.06 12.43 -13.77
CA ALA A 51 -7.30 12.13 -14.47
C ALA A 51 -8.37 13.22 -14.25
N VAL A 52 -8.53 13.67 -13.00
CA VAL A 52 -9.45 14.77 -12.64
C VAL A 52 -9.05 16.06 -13.36
N ALA A 53 -7.78 16.45 -13.32
CA ALA A 53 -7.29 17.64 -13.99
C ALA A 53 -7.57 17.61 -15.50
N ARG A 54 -7.33 16.46 -16.16
CA ARG A 54 -7.64 16.29 -17.60
C ARG A 54 -9.14 16.41 -17.90
N LEU A 55 -10.00 15.87 -17.04
CA LEU A 55 -11.45 15.92 -17.23
C LEU A 55 -11.98 17.37 -17.18
N PHE A 56 -11.44 18.19 -16.27
CA PHE A 56 -11.90 19.57 -16.09
C PHE A 56 -11.17 20.60 -16.96
N ASN A 57 -9.94 20.33 -17.41
CA ASN A 57 -9.18 21.21 -18.31
C ASN A 57 -9.58 21.07 -19.80
N HIS A 58 -10.44 20.10 -20.15
CA HIS A 58 -10.99 19.93 -21.50
C HIS A 58 -12.44 20.46 -21.63
N ARG A 59 -12.91 21.26 -20.67
CA ARG A 59 -14.14 22.07 -20.77
C ARG A 59 -13.78 23.54 -20.90
#